data_AF-A6LY33-F1
#
_entry.id   AF-A6LY33-F1
#
_cell.length_a   1.000
_cell.length_b   1.000
_cell.length_c   1.000
_cell.angle_alpha   90.00
_cell.angle_beta   90.00
_cell.angle_gamma   90.00
#
_symmetry.space_group_name_H-M   'P 1'
#
loop_
_entity.id
_entity.type
_entity.pdbx_description
1 polymer ?
#
loop_
_entity_poly.entity_id
_entity_poly.type
_entity_poly.pdbx_seq_one_letter_code
_entity_poly.pdbx_strand_id
1 'polypeptide(L)'
;MKKYNRIFTIVIDSLGIGEMSDSKEYGDVNVDTLRHISESVDEFKIPNLQKLGLANLHPIKHVEAVEKPLAHFMKMREASVGKDTMTGHWEMMGLKIETPFQTFTDTGFPQELLDELEKRTGHKIVGNKSASGTEILDELGEHQIKTGDMIVYTSADSVLQICGHEETFGLDELYRCCEIARELTLKDEWKVGRVIARPYLGMKKGEFKRTSNRHDYALKPYGATALNALKDNGFASISVGKINDIFDGEGITESNKSKSSVHGMEQTLEIMDKEFKGSCFVNLVDFDALWGHRRNPVGYAEELEKFDVNLGKVLDKLKEDDLLIITADHGNDPTYKGTDHTREHVPFLAYSPSMTESGLMETSDSFAAIGATIAENFGVKMPENTIGESVLSKLV
;
A
#
# COMPACT_ATOMS: atom_id res chain seq x y z
N MET A 1 22.05 4.33 22.70
CA MET A 1 23.12 4.22 21.69
C MET A 1 22.43 3.73 20.41
N LYS A 2 22.69 4.33 19.25
CA LYS A 2 22.08 3.89 17.98
C LYS A 2 22.48 2.43 17.71
N LYS A 3 21.52 1.52 17.48
CA LYS A 3 21.80 0.08 17.33
C LYS A 3 22.10 -0.28 15.87
N TYR A 4 21.25 0.16 14.95
CA TYR A 4 21.35 -0.12 13.52
C TYR A 4 21.67 1.14 12.71
N ASN A 5 22.52 1.02 11.71
CA ASN A 5 22.83 2.10 10.77
C ASN A 5 21.79 2.20 9.65
N ARG A 6 21.25 1.06 9.18
CA ARG A 6 20.23 1.01 8.13
C ARG A 6 19.05 0.17 8.58
N ILE A 7 17.84 0.63 8.29
CA ILE A 7 16.63 -0.15 8.49
C ILE A 7 15.95 -0.34 7.14
N PHE A 8 15.61 -1.57 6.80
CA PHE A 8 14.84 -1.93 5.61
C PHE A 8 13.45 -2.36 6.06
N THR A 9 12.43 -1.60 5.69
CA THR A 9 11.03 -1.95 5.95
C THR A 9 10.38 -2.37 4.64
N ILE A 10 9.98 -3.64 4.53
CA ILE A 10 9.35 -4.21 3.35
C ILE A 10 7.88 -4.49 3.65
N VAL A 11 7.01 -3.83 2.90
CA VAL A 11 5.56 -4.03 2.95
C VAL A 11 5.18 -4.98 1.80
N ILE A 12 4.70 -6.16 2.18
CA ILE A 12 4.01 -7.08 1.29
C ILE A 12 2.56 -6.59 1.25
N ASP A 13 2.28 -5.71 0.28
CA ASP A 13 1.01 -4.98 0.15
C ASP A 13 -0.17 -5.96 0.24
N SER A 14 -1.08 -5.76 1.19
CA SER A 14 -2.26 -6.60 1.47
C SER A 14 -2.08 -8.00 2.10
N LEU A 15 -0.90 -8.41 2.58
CA LEU A 15 -0.71 -9.74 3.19
C LEU A 15 -1.23 -9.84 4.64
N GLY A 16 -2.55 -9.91 4.79
CA GLY A 16 -3.23 -10.16 6.07
C GLY A 16 -2.98 -11.57 6.65
N ILE A 17 -3.10 -11.70 7.97
CA ILE A 17 -2.93 -12.95 8.74
C ILE A 17 -4.10 -13.20 9.70
N GLY A 18 -5.32 -13.00 9.20
CA GLY A 18 -6.56 -13.32 9.89
C GLY A 18 -7.30 -12.10 10.45
N GLU A 19 -8.62 -12.24 10.51
CA GLU A 19 -9.55 -11.18 10.90
C GLU A 19 -9.21 -10.46 12.21
N MET A 20 -9.42 -9.15 12.23
CA MET A 20 -9.39 -8.36 13.47
C MET A 20 -10.72 -8.46 14.23
N SER A 21 -10.73 -8.06 15.50
CA SER A 21 -11.94 -8.10 16.32
C SER A 21 -13.06 -7.19 15.80
N ASP A 22 -12.72 -6.11 15.10
CA ASP A 22 -13.60 -5.15 14.46
C ASP A 22 -13.91 -5.46 12.98
N SER A 23 -13.34 -6.54 12.42
CA SER A 23 -13.51 -6.90 11.00
C SER A 23 -14.96 -6.97 10.53
N LYS A 24 -15.86 -7.47 11.38
CA LYS A 24 -17.29 -7.61 11.08
C LYS A 24 -17.98 -6.26 10.82
N GLU A 25 -17.47 -5.18 11.41
CA GLU A 25 -17.97 -3.82 11.18
C GLU A 25 -17.68 -3.35 9.74
N TYR A 26 -16.66 -3.93 9.10
CA TYR A 26 -16.31 -3.74 7.69
C TYR A 26 -17.00 -4.75 6.76
N GLY A 27 -17.85 -5.62 7.30
CA GLY A 27 -18.48 -6.71 6.55
C GLY A 27 -17.53 -7.87 6.23
N ASP A 28 -16.35 -7.90 6.87
CA ASP A 28 -15.31 -8.90 6.69
C ASP A 28 -15.46 -9.98 7.78
N VAL A 29 -15.74 -11.22 7.36
CA VAL A 29 -16.04 -12.33 8.27
C VAL A 29 -15.33 -13.58 7.79
N ASN A 30 -14.60 -14.25 8.67
CA ASN A 30 -13.73 -15.38 8.38
C ASN A 30 -12.67 -15.05 7.32
N VAL A 31 -12.15 -13.82 7.30
CA VAL A 31 -11.08 -13.43 6.37
C VAL A 31 -9.72 -13.85 6.92
N ASP A 32 -8.89 -14.42 6.06
CA ASP A 32 -7.52 -14.85 6.41
C ASP A 32 -6.67 -14.96 5.13
N THR A 33 -6.09 -13.84 4.72
CA THR A 33 -5.37 -13.71 3.44
C THR A 33 -4.28 -14.77 3.32
N LEU A 34 -3.31 -14.81 4.23
CA LEU A 34 -2.19 -15.73 4.16
C LEU A 34 -2.64 -17.21 4.22
N ARG A 35 -3.57 -17.55 5.11
CA ARG A 35 -4.04 -18.94 5.22
C ARG A 35 -4.76 -19.37 3.95
N HIS A 36 -5.71 -18.58 3.44
CA HIS A 36 -6.48 -18.98 2.27
C HIS A 36 -5.64 -19.01 0.99
N ILE A 37 -4.62 -18.17 0.87
CA ILE A 37 -3.60 -18.32 -0.19
C ILE A 37 -2.96 -19.71 -0.11
N SER A 38 -2.44 -20.08 1.06
CA SER A 38 -1.78 -21.38 1.24
C SER A 38 -2.71 -22.57 1.00
N GLU A 39 -4.00 -22.43 1.32
CA GLU A 39 -5.02 -23.47 1.11
C GLU A 39 -5.36 -23.69 -0.36
N SER A 40 -5.24 -22.64 -1.18
CA SER A 40 -5.61 -22.64 -2.59
C SER A 40 -4.66 -23.39 -3.53
N VAL A 41 -3.48 -23.77 -3.03
CA VAL A 41 -2.45 -24.47 -3.80
C VAL A 41 -2.14 -25.85 -3.20
N ASP A 42 -1.57 -26.73 -4.02
CA ASP A 42 -1.15 -28.08 -3.62
C ASP A 42 0.26 -28.12 -3.01
N GLU A 43 1.08 -27.11 -3.31
CA GLU A 43 2.42 -26.90 -2.77
C GLU A 43 2.62 -25.40 -2.56
N PHE A 44 3.31 -25.01 -1.49
CA PHE A 44 3.63 -23.61 -1.21
C PHE A 44 5.01 -23.50 -0.54
N LYS A 45 5.98 -22.90 -1.23
CA LYS A 45 7.39 -22.88 -0.85
C LYS A 45 7.88 -21.48 -0.51
N ILE A 46 7.88 -21.17 0.79
CA ILE A 46 8.40 -19.91 1.33
C ILE A 46 9.48 -20.16 2.41
N PRO A 47 10.58 -20.87 2.08
CA PRO A 47 11.57 -21.29 3.07
C PRO A 47 12.25 -20.14 3.82
N ASN A 48 12.36 -18.94 3.25
CA ASN A 48 13.01 -17.82 3.93
C ASN A 48 12.07 -17.14 4.92
N LEU A 49 10.81 -16.89 4.56
CA LEU A 49 9.76 -16.47 5.50
C LEU A 49 9.53 -17.52 6.59
N GLN A 50 9.60 -18.82 6.24
CA GLN A 50 9.53 -19.91 7.20
C GLN A 50 10.68 -19.82 8.22
N LYS A 51 11.94 -19.65 7.78
CA LYS A 51 13.10 -19.46 8.68
C LYS A 51 12.94 -18.24 9.59
N LEU A 52 12.34 -17.16 9.10
CA LEU A 52 12.07 -15.97 9.93
C LEU A 52 10.97 -16.22 10.97
N GLY A 53 10.13 -17.25 10.80
CA GLY A 53 9.10 -17.62 11.75
C GLY A 53 7.68 -17.20 11.34
N LEU A 54 7.41 -16.93 10.06
CA LEU A 54 6.06 -16.57 9.62
C LEU A 54 5.04 -17.68 9.95
N ALA A 55 5.41 -18.95 9.76
CA ALA A 55 4.58 -20.10 10.13
C ALA A 55 4.49 -20.35 11.65
N ASN A 56 5.39 -19.78 12.45
CA ASN A 56 5.28 -19.77 13.91
C ASN A 56 4.26 -18.72 14.40
N LEU A 57 4.10 -17.63 13.64
CA LEU A 57 3.19 -16.54 13.96
C LEU A 57 1.74 -16.87 13.60
N HIS A 58 1.52 -17.48 12.44
CA HIS A 58 0.18 -17.79 11.92
C HIS A 58 0.19 -19.09 11.11
N PRO A 59 -0.86 -19.93 11.17
CA PRO A 59 -0.91 -21.19 10.44
C PRO A 59 -0.88 -20.99 8.92
N ILE A 60 -0.05 -21.78 8.23
CA ILE A 60 0.10 -21.77 6.77
C ILE A 60 0.10 -23.21 6.31
N LYS A 61 -0.81 -23.58 5.41
CA LYS A 61 -0.81 -24.93 4.81
C LYS A 61 0.52 -25.13 4.07
N HIS A 62 1.07 -26.34 4.17
CA HIS A 62 2.34 -26.77 3.56
C HIS A 62 3.62 -26.23 4.20
N VAL A 63 3.52 -25.30 5.17
CA VAL A 63 4.69 -24.66 5.78
C VAL A 63 4.64 -24.85 7.29
N GLU A 64 5.45 -25.78 7.80
CA GLU A 64 5.55 -26.07 9.23
C GLU A 64 6.27 -24.95 9.99
N ALA A 65 5.91 -24.77 11.25
CA ALA A 65 6.66 -23.91 12.17
C ALA A 65 8.09 -24.45 12.38
N VAL A 66 9.05 -23.55 12.62
CA VAL A 66 10.44 -23.92 12.91
C VAL A 66 10.72 -23.87 14.40
N GLU A 67 11.56 -24.78 14.92
CA GLU A 67 11.89 -24.79 16.36
C GLU A 67 12.65 -23.53 16.81
N LYS A 68 13.49 -22.98 15.93
CA LYS A 68 14.35 -21.82 16.18
C LYS A 68 14.21 -20.81 15.04
N PRO A 69 13.14 -20.01 15.03
CA PRO A 69 12.99 -18.95 14.05
C PRO A 69 14.10 -17.92 14.20
N LEU A 70 14.44 -17.21 13.14
CA LEU A 70 15.50 -16.18 13.17
C LEU A 70 14.99 -14.83 13.67
N ALA A 71 13.73 -14.49 13.40
CA ALA A 71 13.20 -13.16 13.68
C ALA A 71 12.45 -13.10 15.01
N HIS A 72 12.30 -11.88 15.52
CA HIS A 72 11.19 -11.54 16.40
C HIS A 72 9.94 -11.32 15.56
N PHE A 73 8.80 -11.84 16.00
CA PHE A 73 7.56 -11.72 15.24
C PHE A 73 6.34 -11.46 16.11
N MET A 74 5.39 -10.69 15.58
CA MET A 74 4.12 -10.41 16.22
C MET A 74 3.03 -10.17 15.19
N LYS A 75 1.78 -10.23 15.65
CA LYS A 75 0.66 -9.64 14.91
C LYS A 75 0.66 -8.14 15.18
N MET A 76 0.26 -7.34 14.20
CA MET A 76 -0.11 -5.96 14.45
C MET A 76 -1.57 -5.75 14.11
N ARG A 77 -2.21 -4.95 14.93
CA ARG A 77 -3.57 -4.47 14.75
C ARG A 77 -3.50 -3.04 14.22
N GLU A 78 -4.33 -2.72 13.25
CA GLU A 78 -4.49 -1.36 12.76
C GLU A 78 -5.30 -0.54 13.79
N ALA A 79 -4.73 0.56 14.28
CA ALA A 79 -5.38 1.48 15.22
C ALA A 79 -6.32 2.47 14.53
N SER A 80 -6.08 2.73 13.24
CA SER A 80 -6.84 3.62 12.39
C SER A 80 -8.14 2.99 11.94
N VAL A 81 -9.12 3.84 11.63
CA VAL A 81 -10.33 3.41 10.93
C VAL A 81 -10.05 3.38 9.44
N GLY A 82 -10.08 2.18 8.87
CA GLY A 82 -9.80 1.98 7.46
C GLY A 82 -9.35 0.54 7.23
N LYS A 83 -9.00 0.25 5.99
CA LYS A 83 -8.35 -1.01 5.59
C LYS A 83 -7.63 -0.83 4.25
N ASP A 84 -7.30 0.41 3.90
CA ASP A 84 -6.73 0.80 2.61
C ASP A 84 -5.24 1.11 2.72
N THR A 85 -4.56 1.09 1.58
CA THR A 85 -3.12 1.30 1.48
C THR A 85 -2.62 2.56 2.18
N MET A 86 -3.28 3.72 2.02
CA MET A 86 -2.73 4.94 2.62
C MET A 86 -2.90 4.93 4.13
N THR A 87 -4.07 4.49 4.63
CA THR A 87 -4.33 4.37 6.07
C THR A 87 -3.26 3.51 6.73
N GLY A 88 -3.03 2.31 6.21
CA GLY A 88 -2.05 1.38 6.77
C GLY A 88 -0.63 1.95 6.75
N HIS A 89 -0.20 2.52 5.62
CA HIS A 89 1.14 3.10 5.49
C HIS A 89 1.33 4.36 6.35
N TRP A 90 0.36 5.26 6.39
CA TRP A 90 0.44 6.47 7.21
C TRP A 90 0.48 6.12 8.70
N GLU A 91 -0.27 5.10 9.11
CA GLU A 91 -0.20 4.57 10.47
C GLU A 91 1.16 4.00 10.80
N MET A 92 1.79 3.20 9.91
CA MET A 92 3.14 2.70 10.13
C MET A 92 4.13 3.80 10.50
N MET A 93 3.93 5.02 9.97
CA MET A 93 4.79 6.18 10.20
C MET A 93 4.23 7.17 11.23
N GLY A 94 3.20 6.78 11.97
CA GLY A 94 2.72 7.42 13.19
C GLY A 94 1.37 8.12 13.09
N LEU A 95 0.74 8.19 11.92
CA LEU A 95 -0.52 8.93 11.75
C LEU A 95 -1.74 8.03 11.94
N LYS A 96 -2.63 8.40 12.86
CA LYS A 96 -3.89 7.70 13.09
C LYS A 96 -5.02 8.32 12.26
N ILE A 97 -5.62 7.55 11.35
CA ILE A 97 -6.82 7.98 10.62
C ILE A 97 -8.05 7.74 11.48
N GLU A 98 -8.86 8.78 11.67
CA GLU A 98 -10.13 8.74 12.43
C GLU A 98 -11.38 8.84 11.54
N THR A 99 -11.19 9.20 10.27
CA THR A 99 -12.25 9.23 9.25
C THR A 99 -11.79 8.41 8.04
N PRO A 100 -12.46 7.30 7.70
CA PRO A 100 -11.99 6.39 6.67
C PRO A 100 -12.10 7.01 5.29
N PHE A 101 -11.16 6.67 4.41
CA PHE A 101 -11.29 6.98 3.00
C PHE A 101 -12.46 6.21 2.39
N GLN A 102 -13.17 6.86 1.47
CA GLN A 102 -14.37 6.30 0.87
C GLN A 102 -14.01 5.49 -0.38
N THR A 103 -14.57 4.29 -0.50
CA THR A 103 -14.61 3.52 -1.75
C THR A 103 -16.01 3.60 -2.34
N PHE A 104 -16.09 3.68 -3.66
CA PHE A 104 -17.35 3.82 -4.40
C PHE A 104 -17.54 2.67 -5.40
N THR A 105 -16.87 1.54 -5.15
CA THR A 105 -16.73 0.42 -6.08
C THR A 105 -18.07 -0.21 -6.46
N ASP A 106 -18.94 -0.45 -5.46
CA ASP A 106 -20.21 -1.17 -5.64
C ASP A 106 -21.34 -0.26 -6.16
N THR A 107 -21.31 1.03 -5.83
CA THR A 107 -22.42 1.96 -6.08
C THR A 107 -22.13 3.03 -7.13
N GLY A 108 -20.86 3.25 -7.48
CA GLY A 108 -20.43 4.52 -8.07
C GLY A 108 -20.49 5.66 -7.06
N PHE A 109 -20.09 6.84 -7.50
CA PHE A 109 -20.14 8.08 -6.73
C PHE A 109 -21.60 8.50 -6.47
N PRO A 110 -21.88 9.10 -5.30
CA PRO A 110 -23.21 9.62 -4.98
C PRO A 110 -23.59 10.76 -5.92
N GLN A 111 -24.87 10.84 -6.26
CA GLN A 111 -25.39 11.84 -7.21
C GLN A 111 -25.05 13.28 -6.79
N GLU A 112 -25.04 13.56 -5.48
CA GLU A 112 -24.69 14.88 -4.95
C GLU A 112 -23.25 15.32 -5.28
N LEU A 113 -22.29 14.38 -5.26
CA LEU A 113 -20.91 14.64 -5.69
C LEU A 113 -20.86 14.91 -7.19
N LEU A 114 -21.58 14.11 -7.98
CA LEU A 114 -21.63 14.25 -9.43
C LEU A 114 -22.25 15.59 -9.83
N ASP A 115 -23.37 15.97 -9.22
CA ASP A 115 -24.08 17.23 -9.51
C ASP A 115 -23.19 18.45 -9.22
N GLU A 116 -22.47 18.45 -8.10
CA GLU A 116 -21.55 19.54 -7.77
C GLU A 116 -20.32 19.54 -8.69
N LEU A 117 -19.83 18.37 -9.09
CA LEU A 117 -18.74 18.25 -10.05
C LEU A 117 -19.16 18.73 -11.45
N GLU A 118 -20.34 18.33 -11.94
CA GLU A 118 -20.91 18.83 -13.21
C GLU A 118 -21.05 20.36 -13.18
N LYS A 119 -21.58 20.90 -12.08
CA LYS A 119 -21.80 22.33 -11.91
C LYS A 119 -20.48 23.14 -11.89
N ARG A 120 -19.45 22.66 -11.22
CA ARG A 120 -18.15 23.36 -11.11
C ARG A 120 -17.28 23.20 -12.35
N THR A 121 -17.38 22.06 -13.04
CA THR A 121 -16.61 21.80 -14.26
C THR A 121 -17.32 22.34 -15.50
N GLY A 122 -18.65 22.34 -15.54
CA GLY A 122 -19.44 22.67 -16.73
C GLY A 122 -19.61 21.49 -17.69
N HIS A 123 -19.17 20.28 -17.30
CA HIS A 123 -19.29 19.06 -18.11
C HIS A 123 -20.36 18.13 -17.54
N LYS A 124 -21.13 17.49 -18.42
CA LYS A 124 -21.96 16.35 -18.02
C LYS A 124 -21.10 15.13 -17.74
N ILE A 125 -21.50 14.32 -16.76
CA ILE A 125 -20.73 13.15 -16.33
C ILE A 125 -21.35 11.87 -16.87
N VAL A 126 -20.49 10.98 -17.38
CA VAL A 126 -20.81 9.60 -17.74
C VAL A 126 -19.83 8.62 -17.09
N GLY A 127 -20.18 7.34 -17.04
CA GLY A 127 -19.33 6.29 -16.45
C GLY A 127 -19.82 5.87 -15.08
N ASN A 128 -19.68 6.73 -14.08
CA ASN A 128 -20.02 6.55 -12.66
C ASN A 128 -20.10 5.08 -12.16
N LYS A 129 -19.03 4.31 -12.40
CA LYS A 129 -18.97 2.90 -12.02
C LYS A 129 -17.53 2.47 -11.82
N SER A 130 -17.34 1.33 -11.16
CA SER A 130 -16.05 0.65 -11.14
C SER A 130 -15.76 0.05 -12.52
N ALA A 131 -14.60 0.38 -13.11
CA ALA A 131 -14.17 -0.14 -14.40
C ALA A 131 -12.65 -0.02 -14.57
N SER A 132 -12.05 -0.86 -15.40
CA SER A 132 -10.69 -0.60 -15.86
C SER A 132 -10.65 0.58 -16.83
N GLY A 133 -9.49 1.26 -16.90
CA GLY A 133 -9.30 2.37 -17.85
C GLY A 133 -9.43 1.97 -19.32
N THR A 134 -9.28 0.68 -19.65
CA THR A 134 -9.50 0.21 -21.02
C THR A 134 -10.99 -0.04 -21.28
N GLU A 135 -11.68 -0.75 -20.39
CA GLU A 135 -13.11 -1.03 -20.53
C GLU A 135 -13.94 0.26 -20.60
N ILE A 136 -13.64 1.23 -19.75
CA ILE A 136 -14.38 2.49 -19.71
C ILE A 136 -14.19 3.32 -20.99
N LEU A 137 -13.00 3.28 -21.60
CA LEU A 137 -12.74 3.94 -22.88
C LEU A 137 -13.39 3.21 -24.05
N ASP A 138 -13.34 1.88 -24.04
CA ASP A 138 -14.01 1.04 -25.03
C ASP A 138 -15.54 1.21 -25.03
N GLU A 139 -16.11 1.68 -23.93
CA GLU A 139 -17.53 1.98 -23.78
C GLU A 139 -17.86 3.45 -24.08
N LEU A 140 -17.09 4.39 -23.54
CA LEU A 140 -17.46 5.81 -23.48
C LEU A 140 -16.51 6.76 -24.22
N GLY A 141 -15.38 6.29 -24.74
CA GLY A 141 -14.39 7.14 -25.42
C GLY A 141 -14.98 7.86 -26.66
N GLU A 142 -15.70 7.11 -27.51
CA GLU A 142 -16.36 7.69 -28.69
C GLU A 142 -17.49 8.66 -28.28
N HIS A 143 -18.18 8.38 -27.17
CA HIS A 143 -19.21 9.26 -26.62
C HIS A 143 -18.61 10.58 -26.16
N GLN A 144 -17.52 10.56 -25.38
CA GLN A 144 -16.84 11.77 -24.92
C GLN A 144 -16.30 12.60 -26.10
N ILE A 145 -15.71 11.97 -27.10
CA ILE A 145 -15.20 12.67 -28.30
C ILE A 145 -16.33 13.41 -29.02
N LYS A 146 -17.53 12.82 -29.07
CA LYS A 146 -18.69 13.40 -29.76
C LYS A 146 -19.40 14.49 -28.96
N THR A 147 -19.43 14.37 -27.63
CA THR A 147 -20.29 15.19 -26.76
C THR A 147 -19.53 16.20 -25.91
N GLY A 148 -18.28 15.91 -25.58
CA GLY A 148 -17.52 16.63 -24.56
C GLY A 148 -17.87 16.21 -23.12
N ASP A 149 -18.69 15.18 -22.93
CA ASP A 149 -19.04 14.68 -21.60
C ASP A 149 -17.81 14.10 -20.89
N MET A 150 -17.68 14.38 -19.61
CA MET A 150 -16.58 13.95 -18.77
C MET A 150 -16.81 12.51 -18.29
N ILE A 151 -15.88 11.62 -18.63
CA ILE A 151 -15.94 10.23 -18.16
C ILE A 151 -15.34 10.17 -16.75
N VAL A 152 -16.17 9.89 -15.76
CA VAL A 152 -15.77 9.73 -14.35
C VAL A 152 -16.03 8.29 -13.91
N TYR A 153 -15.04 7.65 -13.32
CA TYR A 153 -15.12 6.24 -12.89
C TYR A 153 -14.23 5.97 -11.68
N THR A 154 -14.38 4.80 -11.07
CA THR A 154 -13.62 4.38 -9.88
C THR A 154 -13.03 2.97 -10.08
N SER A 155 -12.38 2.43 -9.06
CA SER A 155 -11.88 1.06 -8.99
C SER A 155 -12.20 0.45 -7.61
N ALA A 156 -11.53 -0.66 -7.25
CA ALA A 156 -11.57 -1.20 -5.90
C ALA A 156 -10.92 -0.27 -4.87
N ASP A 157 -9.90 0.50 -5.29
CA ASP A 157 -9.24 1.49 -4.44
C ASP A 157 -10.12 2.72 -4.15
N SER A 158 -9.75 3.46 -3.11
CA SER A 158 -10.32 4.79 -2.81
C SER A 158 -9.84 5.86 -3.81
N VAL A 159 -10.42 5.85 -5.02
CA VAL A 159 -10.03 6.74 -6.11
C VAL A 159 -11.21 7.31 -6.90
N LEU A 160 -11.00 8.52 -7.42
CA LEU A 160 -11.82 9.11 -8.49
C LEU A 160 -10.95 9.32 -9.73
N GLN A 161 -11.37 8.77 -10.85
CA GLN A 161 -10.62 8.81 -12.10
C GLN A 161 -11.42 9.56 -13.15
N ILE A 162 -10.76 10.46 -13.87
CA ILE A 162 -11.36 11.25 -14.96
C ILE A 162 -10.59 10.98 -16.24
N CYS A 163 -11.29 10.48 -17.27
CA CYS A 163 -10.73 10.36 -18.62
C CYS A 163 -10.99 11.63 -19.43
N GLY A 164 -9.99 12.05 -20.20
CA GLY A 164 -10.10 13.18 -21.14
C GLY A 164 -9.27 12.92 -22.39
N HIS A 165 -9.90 13.00 -23.56
CA HIS A 165 -9.18 12.93 -24.83
C HIS A 165 -8.37 14.21 -25.04
N GLU A 166 -7.06 14.11 -25.28
CA GLU A 166 -6.18 15.28 -25.27
C GLU A 166 -6.52 16.33 -26.32
N GLU A 167 -7.07 15.92 -27.48
CA GLU A 167 -7.38 16.84 -28.59
C GLU A 167 -8.80 17.44 -28.51
N THR A 168 -9.76 16.75 -27.89
CA THR A 168 -11.18 17.16 -27.91
C THR A 168 -11.70 17.59 -26.55
N PHE A 169 -11.20 17.00 -25.47
CA PHE A 169 -11.47 17.45 -24.11
C PHE A 169 -10.42 18.49 -23.66
N GLY A 170 -9.17 18.29 -24.07
CA GLY A 170 -8.05 19.16 -23.71
C GLY A 170 -7.34 18.73 -22.42
N LEU A 171 -6.01 18.72 -22.44
CA LEU A 171 -5.22 18.29 -21.29
C LEU A 171 -5.33 19.26 -20.10
N ASP A 172 -5.22 20.56 -20.35
CA ASP A 172 -5.34 21.59 -19.30
C ASP A 172 -6.74 21.57 -18.66
N GLU A 173 -7.77 21.32 -19.46
CA GLU A 173 -9.15 21.20 -19.00
C GLU A 173 -9.37 19.94 -18.16
N LEU A 174 -8.78 18.80 -18.57
CA LEU A 174 -8.76 17.58 -17.76
C LEU A 174 -8.12 17.82 -16.38
N TYR A 175 -6.99 18.52 -16.33
CA TYR A 175 -6.32 18.86 -15.08
C TYR A 175 -7.16 19.80 -14.22
N ARG A 176 -7.76 20.86 -14.80
CA ARG A 176 -8.69 21.75 -14.11
C ARG A 176 -9.85 20.98 -13.49
N CYS A 177 -10.45 20.04 -14.22
CA CYS A 177 -11.52 19.19 -13.71
C CYS A 177 -11.06 18.30 -12.56
N CYS A 178 -9.85 17.74 -12.64
CA CYS A 178 -9.28 16.93 -11.56
C CYS A 178 -8.96 17.76 -10.31
N GLU A 179 -8.48 19.00 -10.45
CA GLU A 179 -8.26 19.92 -9.32
C GLU A 179 -9.58 20.21 -8.58
N ILE A 180 -10.65 20.51 -9.33
CA ILE A 180 -11.99 20.71 -8.78
C ILE A 180 -12.48 19.43 -8.07
N ALA A 181 -12.33 18.27 -8.70
CA ALA A 181 -12.71 17.00 -8.09
C ALA A 181 -11.91 16.73 -6.81
N ARG A 182 -10.61 17.05 -6.77
CA ARG A 182 -9.78 16.92 -5.58
C ARG A 182 -10.26 17.82 -4.45
N GLU A 183 -10.58 19.07 -4.73
CA GLU A 183 -11.13 20.01 -3.74
C GLU A 183 -12.46 19.49 -3.16
N LEU A 184 -13.38 19.03 -4.01
CA LEU A 184 -14.68 18.50 -3.57
C LEU A 184 -14.53 17.25 -2.70
N THR A 185 -13.62 16.37 -3.08
CA THR A 185 -13.33 15.11 -2.38
C THR A 185 -12.41 15.28 -1.17
N LEU A 186 -12.21 16.51 -0.67
CA LEU A 186 -11.66 16.73 0.67
C LEU A 186 -12.74 16.64 1.76
N LYS A 187 -14.02 16.76 1.39
CA LYS A 187 -15.14 16.53 2.32
C LYS A 187 -15.16 15.07 2.75
N ASP A 188 -15.40 14.83 4.04
CA ASP A 188 -15.32 13.50 4.64
C ASP A 188 -16.27 12.48 3.97
N GLU A 189 -17.48 12.90 3.60
CA GLU A 189 -18.47 12.07 2.90
C GLU A 189 -18.03 11.59 1.49
N TRP A 190 -17.06 12.27 0.87
CA TRP A 190 -16.55 11.97 -0.48
C TRP A 190 -15.04 11.77 -0.51
N LYS A 191 -14.43 11.46 0.64
CA LYS A 191 -12.99 11.53 0.84
C LYS A 191 -12.27 10.39 0.15
N VAL A 192 -11.99 10.53 -1.14
CA VAL A 192 -11.15 9.59 -1.87
C VAL A 192 -9.67 9.89 -1.62
N GLY A 193 -8.87 8.83 -1.59
CA GLY A 193 -7.42 8.94 -1.45
C GLY A 193 -6.73 9.64 -2.60
N ARG A 194 -7.20 9.38 -3.82
CA ARG A 194 -6.59 9.94 -5.02
C ARG A 194 -7.60 10.36 -6.05
N VAL A 195 -7.36 11.53 -6.64
CA VAL A 195 -7.99 11.91 -7.90
C VAL A 195 -6.98 11.73 -9.02
N ILE A 196 -7.39 11.13 -10.13
CA ILE A 196 -6.45 10.74 -11.19
C ILE A 196 -6.91 11.19 -12.56
N ALA A 197 -6.09 12.02 -13.21
CA ALA A 197 -6.21 12.35 -14.61
C ALA A 197 -5.75 11.18 -15.48
N ARG A 198 -6.62 10.76 -16.40
CA ARG A 198 -6.41 9.62 -17.31
C ARG A 198 -6.51 10.08 -18.77
N PRO A 199 -5.53 10.85 -19.26
CA PRO A 199 -5.55 11.29 -20.64
C PRO A 199 -5.35 10.13 -21.62
N TYR A 200 -5.98 10.26 -22.78
CA TYR A 200 -5.86 9.31 -23.87
C TYR A 200 -5.91 9.99 -25.24
N LEU A 201 -5.45 9.25 -26.25
CA LEU A 201 -5.51 9.58 -27.67
C LEU A 201 -6.23 8.47 -28.43
N GLY A 202 -6.56 8.74 -29.69
CA GLY A 202 -7.23 7.80 -30.60
C GLY A 202 -8.70 8.17 -30.77
N MET A 203 -9.25 7.96 -31.96
CA MET A 203 -10.55 8.52 -32.33
C MET A 203 -11.71 7.52 -32.27
N LYS A 204 -11.42 6.23 -32.11
CA LYS A 204 -12.43 5.16 -32.09
C LYS A 204 -11.99 3.98 -31.24
N LYS A 205 -12.97 3.14 -30.90
CA LYS A 205 -12.74 1.89 -30.18
C LYS A 205 -11.67 1.03 -30.86
N GLY A 206 -10.74 0.49 -30.08
CA GLY A 206 -9.57 -0.26 -30.56
C GLY A 206 -8.37 0.60 -30.96
N GLU A 207 -8.52 1.92 -31.10
CA GLU A 207 -7.41 2.86 -31.32
C GLU A 207 -7.02 3.65 -30.06
N PHE A 208 -7.86 3.61 -29.01
CA PHE A 208 -7.63 4.35 -27.78
C PHE A 208 -6.31 3.94 -27.10
N LYS A 209 -5.48 4.92 -26.77
CA LYS A 209 -4.20 4.74 -26.09
C LYS A 209 -4.05 5.76 -24.97
N ARG A 210 -3.81 5.27 -23.75
CA ARG A 210 -3.43 6.11 -22.61
C ARG A 210 -2.09 6.79 -22.89
N THR A 211 -1.96 8.06 -22.53
CA THR A 211 -0.72 8.81 -22.71
C THR A 211 0.12 8.81 -21.43
N SER A 212 1.35 9.35 -21.52
CA SER A 212 2.22 9.57 -20.36
C SER A 212 1.81 10.78 -19.51
N ASN A 213 0.82 11.56 -19.94
CA ASN A 213 0.33 12.75 -19.23
C ASN A 213 -0.60 12.39 -18.05
N ARG A 214 -0.60 11.13 -17.61
CA ARG A 214 -1.25 10.72 -16.36
C ARG A 214 -0.75 11.63 -15.23
N HIS A 215 -1.69 12.18 -14.47
CA HIS A 215 -1.38 12.96 -13.28
C HIS A 215 -2.23 12.49 -12.10
N ASP A 216 -1.59 12.26 -10.97
CA ASP A 216 -2.17 11.70 -9.75
C ASP A 216 -2.19 12.79 -8.67
N TYR A 217 -3.38 13.27 -8.31
CA TYR A 217 -3.60 14.21 -7.20
C TYR A 217 -3.80 13.40 -5.91
N ALA A 218 -2.68 13.05 -5.28
CA ALA A 218 -2.66 12.32 -4.01
C ALA A 218 -3.04 13.23 -2.84
N LEU A 219 -3.64 12.64 -1.80
CA LEU A 219 -3.80 13.33 -0.53
C LEU A 219 -2.44 13.40 0.17
N LYS A 220 -2.09 14.59 0.67
CA LYS A 220 -0.93 14.74 1.55
C LYS A 220 -1.22 14.14 2.92
N PRO A 221 -0.23 13.50 3.58
CA PRO A 221 -0.33 13.20 5.00
C PRO A 221 -0.76 14.43 5.79
N TYR A 222 -1.74 14.29 6.68
CA TYR A 222 -2.31 15.42 7.42
C TYR A 222 -1.38 15.96 8.52
N GLY A 223 -0.28 15.26 8.79
CA GLY A 223 0.74 15.65 9.76
C GLY A 223 2.11 15.08 9.37
N ALA A 224 3.15 15.59 10.03
CA ALA A 224 4.50 15.07 9.86
C ALA A 224 4.60 13.64 10.41
N THR A 225 5.42 12.81 9.77
CA THR A 225 5.57 11.39 10.08
C THR A 225 6.99 11.05 10.53
N ALA A 226 7.23 9.78 10.91
CA ALA A 226 8.59 9.29 11.16
C ALA A 226 9.55 9.55 9.98
N LEU A 227 9.05 9.53 8.73
CA LEU A 227 9.84 9.85 7.54
C LEU A 227 10.35 11.30 7.56
N ASN A 228 9.50 12.25 7.95
CA ASN A 228 9.88 13.64 8.11
C ASN A 228 10.93 13.78 9.22
N ALA A 229 10.72 13.12 10.37
CA ALA A 229 11.67 13.16 11.47
C ALA A 229 13.07 12.64 11.06
N LEU A 230 13.15 11.59 10.26
CA LEU A 230 14.42 11.10 9.71
C LEU A 230 15.08 12.13 8.79
N LYS A 231 14.35 12.61 7.79
CA LYS A 231 14.84 13.57 6.79
C LYS A 231 15.35 14.85 7.45
N ASP A 232 14.56 15.42 8.36
CA ASP A 232 14.87 16.69 9.02
C ASP A 232 16.08 16.59 9.96
N ASN A 233 16.41 15.37 10.41
CA ASN A 233 17.61 15.07 11.20
C ASN A 233 18.78 14.54 10.34
N GLY A 234 18.69 14.65 9.01
CA GLY A 234 19.77 14.31 8.09
C GLY A 234 19.99 12.82 7.85
N PHE A 235 19.02 11.97 8.22
CA PHE A 235 19.03 10.55 7.86
C PHE A 235 18.39 10.34 6.49
N ALA A 236 18.83 9.28 5.81
CA ALA A 236 18.19 8.84 4.58
C ALA A 236 16.77 8.33 4.87
N SER A 237 15.84 8.68 3.99
CA SER A 237 14.47 8.19 3.93
C SER A 237 14.21 7.82 2.47
N ILE A 238 14.71 6.63 2.12
CA ILE A 238 14.70 6.10 0.76
C ILE A 238 13.37 5.36 0.56
N SER A 239 12.69 5.64 -0.54
CA SER A 239 11.45 4.97 -0.92
C SER A 239 11.66 4.07 -2.13
N VAL A 240 11.00 2.92 -2.12
CA VAL A 240 10.90 1.97 -3.24
C VAL A 240 9.43 1.66 -3.50
N GLY A 241 9.05 1.50 -4.76
CA GLY A 241 7.69 1.19 -5.15
C GLY A 241 6.78 2.41 -5.07
N LYS A 242 5.61 2.27 -4.43
CA LYS A 242 4.60 3.33 -4.33
C LYS A 242 4.77 4.26 -3.13
N ILE A 243 5.74 4.03 -2.24
CA ILE A 243 5.88 4.80 -0.99
C ILE A 243 5.92 6.31 -1.23
N ASN A 244 6.71 6.80 -2.20
CA ASN A 244 6.74 8.24 -2.49
C ASN A 244 5.36 8.80 -2.87
N ASP A 245 4.58 8.06 -3.66
CA ASP A 245 3.25 8.51 -4.10
C ASP A 245 2.21 8.37 -2.96
N ILE A 246 2.42 7.45 -2.01
CA ILE A 246 1.55 7.25 -0.83
C ILE A 246 1.73 8.40 0.18
N PHE A 247 2.94 8.92 0.34
CA PHE A 247 3.24 10.04 1.24
C PHE A 247 3.30 11.40 0.53
N ASP A 248 2.95 11.47 -0.75
CA ASP A 248 3.09 12.67 -1.60
C ASP A 248 4.49 13.33 -1.51
N GLY A 249 5.54 12.50 -1.42
CA GLY A 249 6.94 12.91 -1.26
C GLY A 249 7.32 13.45 0.12
N GLU A 250 6.39 13.52 1.07
CA GLU A 250 6.65 14.00 2.43
C GLU A 250 7.65 13.09 3.16
N GLY A 251 8.68 13.70 3.74
CA GLY A 251 9.74 12.97 4.44
C GLY A 251 10.65 12.12 3.55
N ILE A 252 10.50 12.11 2.22
CA ILE A 252 11.33 11.31 1.31
C ILE A 252 12.60 12.08 0.91
N THR A 253 13.75 11.39 0.90
CA THR A 253 15.05 11.92 0.44
C THR A 253 15.48 11.33 -0.91
N GLU A 254 15.10 10.09 -1.20
CA GLU A 254 15.36 9.40 -2.47
C GLU A 254 14.13 8.57 -2.84
N SER A 255 13.75 8.58 -4.12
CA SER A 255 12.57 7.85 -4.62
C SER A 255 12.92 6.94 -5.79
N ASN A 256 12.57 5.67 -5.65
CA ASN A 256 12.83 4.60 -6.62
C ASN A 256 11.50 3.95 -7.04
N LYS A 257 10.90 4.44 -8.14
CA LYS A 257 9.65 3.87 -8.65
C LYS A 257 9.87 2.48 -9.22
N SER A 258 8.98 1.55 -8.89
CA SER A 258 9.04 0.16 -9.33
C SER A 258 7.99 -0.16 -10.38
N LYS A 259 8.30 -1.08 -11.30
CA LYS A 259 7.36 -1.57 -12.34
C LYS A 259 6.56 -2.80 -11.88
N SER A 260 7.08 -3.49 -10.87
CA SER A 260 6.53 -4.70 -10.26
C SER A 260 7.13 -4.88 -8.86
N SER A 261 6.58 -5.79 -8.06
CA SER A 261 7.12 -6.21 -6.76
C SER A 261 8.50 -6.85 -6.91
N VAL A 262 8.71 -7.67 -7.95
CA VAL A 262 10.04 -8.24 -8.26
C VAL A 262 11.07 -7.14 -8.53
N HIS A 263 10.73 -6.14 -9.34
CA HIS A 263 11.63 -5.00 -9.58
C HIS A 263 11.86 -4.16 -8.31
N GLY A 264 10.85 -4.04 -7.44
CA GLY A 264 11.01 -3.43 -6.13
C GLY A 264 12.09 -4.13 -5.30
N MET A 265 12.07 -5.46 -5.26
CA MET A 265 13.10 -6.24 -4.57
C MET A 265 14.48 -6.13 -5.22
N GLU A 266 14.56 -6.07 -6.54
CA GLU A 266 15.82 -5.82 -7.26
C GLU A 266 16.41 -4.45 -6.88
N GLN A 267 15.60 -3.39 -6.87
CA GLN A 267 16.00 -2.06 -6.41
C GLN A 267 16.43 -2.07 -4.94
N THR A 268 15.72 -2.79 -4.07
CA THR A 268 16.12 -2.95 -2.66
C THR A 268 17.51 -3.58 -2.55
N LEU A 269 17.80 -4.64 -3.32
CA LEU A 269 19.11 -5.29 -3.34
C LEU A 269 20.22 -4.33 -3.83
N GLU A 270 19.95 -3.50 -4.84
CA GLU A 270 20.87 -2.45 -5.30
C GLU A 270 21.10 -1.38 -4.22
N ILE A 271 20.06 -0.98 -3.49
CA ILE A 271 20.17 -0.02 -2.38
C ILE A 271 20.98 -0.61 -1.22
N MET A 272 20.89 -1.92 -0.98
CA MET A 272 21.71 -2.59 0.04
C MET A 272 23.22 -2.53 -0.26
N ASP A 273 23.62 -2.32 -1.52
CA ASP A 273 25.02 -2.10 -1.91
C ASP A 273 25.50 -0.66 -1.68
N LYS A 274 24.59 0.27 -1.35
CA LYS A 274 24.91 1.67 -1.02
C LYS A 274 25.21 1.82 0.48
N GLU A 275 26.17 2.68 0.80
CA GLU A 275 26.41 3.15 2.16
C GLU A 275 25.47 4.33 2.46
N PHE A 276 24.62 4.17 3.47
CA PHE A 276 23.78 5.24 4.00
C PHE A 276 23.47 5.02 5.48
N LYS A 277 22.92 6.04 6.14
CA LYS A 277 22.34 5.92 7.48
C LYS A 277 20.92 6.41 7.46
N GLY A 278 19.97 5.56 7.84
CA GLY A 278 18.54 5.87 7.77
C GLY A 278 17.68 4.67 7.39
N SER A 279 16.53 4.95 6.79
CA SER A 279 15.53 3.92 6.43
C SER A 279 15.37 3.79 4.91
N CYS A 280 15.17 2.56 4.47
CA CYS A 280 14.68 2.20 3.15
C CYS A 280 13.29 1.56 3.30
N PHE A 281 12.26 2.23 2.80
CA PHE A 281 10.87 1.83 2.91
C PHE A 281 10.35 1.37 1.55
N VAL A 282 9.93 0.12 1.49
CA VAL A 282 9.61 -0.60 0.25
C VAL A 282 8.15 -1.01 0.28
N ASN A 283 7.39 -0.64 -0.75
CA ASN A 283 6.07 -1.20 -0.99
C ASN A 283 6.07 -2.14 -2.22
N LEU A 284 5.64 -3.38 -2.02
CA LEU A 284 5.52 -4.42 -3.03
C LEU A 284 4.06 -4.56 -3.51
N VAL A 285 3.63 -3.64 -4.37
CA VAL A 285 2.20 -3.45 -4.68
C VAL A 285 1.51 -4.54 -5.52
N ASP A 286 2.26 -5.43 -6.19
CA ASP A 286 1.63 -6.43 -7.07
C ASP A 286 0.75 -7.43 -6.28
N PHE A 287 1.11 -7.68 -5.02
CA PHE A 287 0.34 -8.51 -4.10
C PHE A 287 -1.13 -8.06 -4.03
N ASP A 288 -1.36 -6.77 -3.82
CA ASP A 288 -2.69 -6.19 -3.81
C ASP A 288 -3.26 -5.99 -5.23
N ALA A 289 -2.54 -5.29 -6.10
CA ALA A 289 -3.06 -4.78 -7.36
C ALA A 289 -3.28 -5.87 -8.44
N LEU A 290 -2.47 -6.94 -8.43
CA LEU A 290 -2.57 -8.02 -9.42
C LEU A 290 -3.28 -9.26 -8.87
N TRP A 291 -3.21 -9.52 -7.57
CA TRP A 291 -3.64 -10.79 -7.01
C TRP A 291 -4.78 -10.66 -5.99
N GLY A 292 -4.65 -9.76 -5.00
CA GLY A 292 -5.67 -9.49 -3.99
C GLY A 292 -6.98 -9.01 -4.61
N HIS A 293 -6.99 -7.83 -5.23
CA HIS A 293 -8.19 -7.24 -5.84
C HIS A 293 -8.80 -8.09 -6.95
N ARG A 294 -7.99 -8.92 -7.61
CA ARG A 294 -8.45 -9.83 -8.68
C ARG A 294 -8.96 -11.17 -8.15
N ARG A 295 -8.91 -11.39 -6.84
CA ARG A 295 -9.30 -12.67 -6.19
C ARG A 295 -8.60 -13.85 -6.86
N ASN A 296 -7.29 -13.71 -7.08
CA ASN A 296 -6.46 -14.74 -7.70
C ASN A 296 -5.50 -15.33 -6.66
N PRO A 297 -5.96 -16.29 -5.84
CA PRO A 297 -5.15 -16.82 -4.74
C PRO A 297 -3.92 -17.61 -5.23
N VAL A 298 -4.02 -18.28 -6.38
CA VAL A 298 -2.89 -19.01 -6.99
C VAL A 298 -1.81 -18.04 -7.47
N GLY A 299 -2.20 -16.96 -8.16
CA GLY A 299 -1.25 -15.91 -8.57
C GLY A 299 -0.60 -15.20 -7.37
N TYR A 300 -1.34 -15.03 -6.28
CA TYR A 300 -0.81 -14.49 -5.02
C TYR A 300 0.27 -15.43 -4.44
N ALA A 301 0.00 -16.74 -4.39
CA ALA A 301 0.95 -17.74 -3.92
C ALA A 301 2.25 -17.72 -4.74
N GLU A 302 2.14 -17.72 -6.08
CA GLU A 302 3.31 -17.64 -6.97
C GLU A 302 4.12 -16.36 -6.77
N GLU A 303 3.47 -15.23 -6.48
CA GLU A 303 4.16 -13.98 -6.19
C GLU A 303 4.88 -14.01 -4.83
N LEU A 304 4.29 -14.67 -3.83
CA LEU A 304 4.93 -14.86 -2.52
C LEU A 304 6.19 -15.74 -2.64
N GLU A 305 6.16 -16.77 -3.48
CA GLU A 305 7.34 -17.60 -3.76
C GLU A 305 8.45 -16.81 -4.46
N LYS A 306 8.10 -15.95 -5.44
CA LYS A 306 9.08 -15.04 -6.09
C LYS A 306 9.68 -14.05 -5.09
N PHE A 307 8.85 -13.50 -4.21
CA PHE A 307 9.32 -12.64 -3.12
C PHE A 307 10.26 -13.41 -2.19
N ASP A 308 9.91 -14.62 -1.77
CA ASP A 308 10.72 -15.43 -0.86
C ASP A 308 12.11 -15.75 -1.44
N VAL A 309 12.20 -16.00 -2.75
CA VAL A 309 13.49 -16.17 -3.44
C VAL A 309 14.36 -14.90 -3.32
N ASN A 310 13.78 -13.72 -3.53
CA ASN A 310 14.52 -12.47 -3.38
C ASN A 310 14.79 -12.11 -1.91
N LEU A 311 13.90 -12.49 -0.99
CA LEU A 311 14.12 -12.37 0.45
C LEU A 311 15.37 -13.17 0.86
N GLY A 312 15.58 -14.37 0.32
CA GLY A 312 16.82 -15.12 0.55
C GLY A 312 18.07 -14.30 0.23
N LYS A 313 18.07 -13.58 -0.91
CA LYS A 313 19.18 -12.69 -1.32
C LYS A 313 19.33 -11.49 -0.38
N VAL A 314 18.22 -10.95 0.13
CA VAL A 314 18.25 -9.86 1.13
C VAL A 314 18.90 -10.37 2.41
N LEU A 315 18.48 -11.53 2.93
CA LEU A 315 19.03 -12.12 4.15
C LEU A 315 20.55 -12.35 4.02
N ASP A 316 21.02 -12.84 2.88
CA ASP A 316 22.45 -13.06 2.61
C ASP A 316 23.28 -11.76 2.57
N LYS A 317 22.65 -10.61 2.29
CA LYS A 317 23.31 -9.30 2.18
C LYS A 317 23.20 -8.43 3.43
N LEU A 318 22.39 -8.81 4.41
CA LEU A 318 22.25 -8.04 5.65
C LEU A 318 23.58 -7.96 6.38
N LYS A 319 23.92 -6.77 6.87
CA LYS A 319 25.07 -6.51 7.73
C LYS A 319 24.65 -6.60 9.20
N GLU A 320 25.62 -6.77 10.09
CA GLU A 320 25.42 -6.78 11.56
C GLU A 320 24.69 -5.53 12.09
N ASP A 321 24.84 -4.40 11.41
CA ASP A 321 24.23 -3.12 11.74
C ASP A 321 22.99 -2.77 10.90
N ASP A 322 22.43 -3.75 10.18
CA ASP A 322 21.15 -3.61 9.48
C ASP A 322 20.01 -4.22 10.28
N LEU A 323 18.83 -3.62 10.19
CA LEU A 323 17.57 -4.22 10.64
C LEU A 323 16.64 -4.41 9.44
N LEU A 324 16.12 -5.61 9.27
CA LEU A 324 15.04 -5.92 8.34
C LEU A 324 13.72 -6.00 9.11
N ILE A 325 12.70 -5.31 8.63
CA ILE A 325 11.31 -5.40 9.08
C ILE A 325 10.46 -5.80 7.86
N ILE A 326 9.67 -6.87 7.99
CA ILE A 326 8.71 -7.31 6.98
C ILE A 326 7.31 -7.20 7.58
N THR A 327 6.39 -6.58 6.85
CA THR A 327 5.00 -6.37 7.27
C THR A 327 4.04 -6.41 6.08
N ALA A 328 2.75 -6.25 6.35
CA ALA A 328 1.75 -5.75 5.40
C ALA A 328 1.11 -4.47 5.94
N ASP A 329 0.33 -3.79 5.11
CA ASP A 329 -0.41 -2.56 5.40
C ASP A 329 -1.92 -2.78 5.59
N HIS A 330 -2.46 -3.90 5.11
CA HIS A 330 -3.81 -4.37 5.38
C HIS A 330 -3.94 -5.85 4.96
N GLY A 331 -5.14 -6.41 5.00
CA GLY A 331 -5.48 -7.68 4.36
C GLY A 331 -6.16 -7.48 3.00
N ASN A 332 -6.13 -8.50 2.14
CA ASN A 332 -6.98 -8.58 0.96
C ASN A 332 -7.18 -10.03 0.54
N ASP A 333 -8.06 -10.72 1.27
CA ASP A 333 -8.24 -12.17 1.16
C ASP A 333 -8.69 -12.56 -0.26
N PRO A 334 -7.84 -13.23 -1.05
CA PRO A 334 -8.13 -13.48 -2.46
C PRO A 334 -9.23 -14.52 -2.69
N THR A 335 -9.78 -15.12 -1.64
CA THR A 335 -10.93 -16.04 -1.71
C THR A 335 -12.24 -15.39 -1.27
N TYR A 336 -12.18 -14.16 -0.77
CA TYR A 336 -13.34 -13.45 -0.26
C TYR A 336 -14.23 -12.88 -1.37
N LYS A 337 -15.44 -12.49 -0.99
CA LYS A 337 -16.41 -11.87 -1.91
C LYS A 337 -15.96 -10.46 -2.32
N GLY A 338 -16.53 -9.97 -3.42
CA GLY A 338 -16.21 -8.65 -3.95
C GLY A 338 -14.75 -8.52 -4.36
N THR A 339 -14.26 -7.29 -4.43
CA THR A 339 -12.86 -7.00 -4.81
C THR A 339 -12.16 -6.07 -3.82
N ASP A 340 -12.83 -5.62 -2.76
CA ASP A 340 -12.28 -4.66 -1.80
C ASP A 340 -11.32 -5.33 -0.78
N HIS A 341 -10.54 -4.53 -0.08
CA HIS A 341 -9.62 -4.99 0.98
C HIS A 341 -10.36 -5.67 2.13
N THR A 342 -9.63 -6.41 2.98
CA THR A 342 -10.19 -7.11 4.16
C THR A 342 -9.52 -6.62 5.44
N ARG A 343 -10.32 -6.38 6.48
CA ARG A 343 -9.84 -5.92 7.79
C ARG A 343 -9.22 -7.07 8.59
N GLU A 344 -7.89 -7.16 8.52
CA GLU A 344 -7.09 -8.23 9.10
C GLU A 344 -5.89 -7.72 9.90
N HIS A 345 -5.41 -8.55 10.82
CA HIS A 345 -4.09 -8.34 11.40
C HIS A 345 -3.04 -8.48 10.31
N VAL A 346 -1.93 -7.77 10.44
CA VAL A 346 -0.77 -7.92 9.55
C VAL A 346 0.40 -8.53 10.31
N PRO A 347 1.30 -9.27 9.64
CA PRO A 347 2.50 -9.78 10.28
C PRO A 347 3.47 -8.64 10.55
N PHE A 348 4.28 -8.78 11.59
CA PHE A 348 5.52 -8.05 11.77
C PHE A 348 6.60 -9.08 12.01
N LEU A 349 7.64 -9.09 11.17
CA LEU A 349 8.85 -9.89 11.36
C LEU A 349 10.05 -8.94 11.40
N ALA A 350 10.87 -8.98 12.44
CA ALA A 350 12.06 -8.16 12.58
C ALA A 350 13.31 -9.01 12.81
N TYR A 351 14.33 -8.82 11.98
CA TYR A 351 15.57 -9.58 12.02
C TYR A 351 16.80 -8.72 11.75
N SER A 352 17.88 -8.99 12.48
CA SER A 352 19.22 -8.50 12.20
C SER A 352 20.22 -9.63 12.46
N PRO A 353 21.31 -9.75 11.68
CA PRO A 353 22.39 -10.69 11.99
C PRO A 353 22.97 -10.53 13.40
N SER A 354 22.88 -9.33 14.00
CA SER A 354 23.37 -9.07 15.37
C SER A 354 22.41 -9.49 16.48
N MET A 355 21.18 -9.92 16.16
CA MET A 355 20.23 -10.42 17.15
C MET A 355 20.68 -11.77 17.69
N THR A 356 20.47 -11.98 18.99
CA THR A 356 20.83 -13.22 19.69
C THR A 356 19.62 -13.99 20.19
N GLU A 357 18.49 -13.31 20.30
CA GLU A 357 17.20 -13.87 20.69
C GLU A 357 16.21 -13.75 19.52
N SER A 358 15.15 -14.56 19.55
CA SER A 358 14.08 -14.55 18.56
C SER A 358 12.79 -15.11 19.16
N GLY A 359 11.67 -14.95 18.46
CA GLY A 359 10.41 -15.56 18.85
C GLY A 359 9.21 -14.63 18.86
N LEU A 360 8.11 -15.14 19.41
CA LEU A 360 6.83 -14.47 19.45
C LEU A 360 6.84 -13.33 20.48
N MET A 361 6.47 -12.14 20.03
CA MET A 361 6.18 -11.00 20.87
C MET A 361 4.67 -10.78 20.99
N GLU A 362 4.29 -9.94 21.95
CA GLU A 362 2.90 -9.49 22.11
C GLU A 362 2.40 -8.75 20.86
N THR A 363 1.11 -8.90 20.56
CA THR A 363 0.45 -8.17 19.48
C THR A 363 0.60 -6.67 19.69
N SER A 364 1.01 -5.95 18.65
CA SER A 364 1.02 -4.49 18.67
C SER A 364 -0.39 -3.94 18.45
N ASP A 365 -0.77 -2.94 19.24
CA ASP A 365 -2.05 -2.23 19.12
C ASP A 365 -2.11 -1.24 17.95
N SER A 366 -0.99 -1.05 17.23
CA SER A 366 -0.91 -0.20 16.03
C SER A 366 0.20 -0.67 15.08
N PHE A 367 0.08 -0.33 13.80
CA PHE A 367 1.19 -0.45 12.84
C PHE A 367 2.31 0.56 13.13
N ALA A 368 1.98 1.64 13.85
CA ALA A 368 2.87 2.73 14.21
C ALA A 368 4.06 2.31 15.09
N ALA A 369 4.05 1.10 15.65
CA ALA A 369 5.21 0.50 16.29
C ALA A 369 6.45 0.49 15.37
N ILE A 370 6.26 0.36 14.05
CA ILE A 370 7.35 0.42 13.06
C ILE A 370 8.04 1.80 13.09
N GLY A 371 7.29 2.87 12.84
CA GLY A 371 7.81 4.23 12.80
C GLY A 371 8.43 4.65 14.13
N ALA A 372 7.79 4.29 15.25
CA ALA A 372 8.33 4.54 16.58
C ALA A 372 9.66 3.81 16.82
N THR A 373 9.77 2.55 16.39
CA THR A 373 11.01 1.75 16.49
C THR A 373 12.14 2.35 15.64
N ILE A 374 11.82 2.78 14.43
CA ILE A 374 12.78 3.44 13.54
C ILE A 374 13.26 4.76 14.15
N ALA A 375 12.35 5.60 14.66
CA ALA A 375 12.69 6.87 15.27
C ALA A 375 13.56 6.71 16.52
N GLU A 376 13.21 5.77 17.41
CA GLU A 376 14.01 5.46 18.59
C GLU A 376 15.43 5.00 18.21
N ASN A 377 15.56 4.11 17.22
CA ASN A 377 16.87 3.61 16.79
C ASN A 377 17.81 4.74 16.36
N PHE A 378 17.28 5.70 15.59
CA PHE A 378 18.06 6.84 15.10
C PHE A 378 18.18 7.98 16.12
N GLY A 379 17.49 7.88 17.27
CA GLY A 379 17.48 8.89 18.33
C GLY A 379 16.79 10.18 17.89
N VAL A 380 15.78 10.08 17.02
CA VAL A 380 14.97 11.22 16.58
C VAL A 380 13.64 11.21 17.29
N LYS A 381 13.12 12.40 17.61
CA LYS A 381 11.81 12.54 18.26
C LYS A 381 10.72 12.30 17.22
N MET A 382 9.77 11.43 17.53
CA MET A 382 8.53 11.30 16.75
C MET A 382 7.79 12.66 16.70
N PRO A 383 7.20 13.05 15.56
CA PRO A 383 6.44 14.29 15.45
C PRO A 383 5.26 14.36 16.42
N GLU A 384 4.78 15.56 16.70
CA GLU A 384 3.60 15.75 17.55
C GLU A 384 2.36 15.09 16.94
N ASN A 385 1.46 14.60 17.81
CA ASN A 385 0.23 13.88 17.45
C ASN A 385 0.44 12.56 16.68
N THR A 386 1.65 12.01 16.69
CA THR A 386 1.88 10.64 16.22
C THR A 386 1.61 9.61 17.33
N ILE A 387 1.16 8.43 16.92
CA ILE A 387 0.95 7.25 17.78
C ILE A 387 2.09 6.24 17.61
N GLY A 388 2.01 5.13 18.35
CA GLY A 388 2.93 3.99 18.26
C GLY A 388 3.84 3.86 19.47
N GLU A 389 4.08 2.62 19.89
CA GLU A 389 5.07 2.27 20.91
C GLU A 389 6.20 1.48 20.27
N SER A 390 7.44 1.90 20.52
CA SER A 390 8.61 1.22 19.97
C SER A 390 8.80 -0.16 20.58
N VAL A 391 9.16 -1.12 19.74
CA VAL A 391 9.56 -2.47 20.17
C VAL A 391 11.07 -2.66 20.15
N LEU A 392 11.88 -1.61 19.92
CA LEU A 392 13.33 -1.70 19.74
C LEU A 392 14.03 -2.43 20.89
N SER A 393 13.57 -2.21 22.13
CA SER A 393 14.13 -2.85 23.33
C SER A 393 13.94 -4.37 23.37
N LYS A 394 12.94 -4.89 22.64
CA LYS A 394 12.65 -6.33 22.50
C LYS A 394 13.48 -6.98 21.38
N LEU A 395 13.95 -6.20 20.42
CA LEU A 395 14.73 -6.64 19.26
C LEU A 395 16.20 -6.87 19.66
N VAL A 396 16.49 -7.89 20.47
CA VAL A 396 17.80 -8.11 21.12
C VAL A 396 18.76 -8.95 20.29
#